data_AF-A0A7Z9WBB6-F1
#
_entry.id   AF-A0A7Z9WBB6-F1
#
_cell.length_a   1.000
_cell.length_b   1.000
_cell.length_c   1.000
_cell.angle_alpha   90.00
_cell.angle_beta   90.00
_cell.angle_gamma   90.00
#
_symmetry.space_group_name_H-M   'P 1'
#
loop_
_entity.id
_entity.type
_entity.pdbx_description
1 polymer ?
#
loop_
_entity_poly.entity_id
_entity_poly.type
_entity_poly.pdbx_seq_one_letter_code
_entity_poly.pdbx_strand_id
1 'polypeptide(L)' 'MSIRLIAKDLYRAKQEVERLKKELAHCPPDSREKLERELAKARAEVERLHHALEGAKEPPKYRKPPR' A
#
# COMPACT_ATOMS: atom_id res chain seq x y z
N MET A 1 -11.37 1.10 11.32
CA MET A 1 -10.41 2.04 10.69
C MET A 1 -11.19 3.15 10.00
N SER A 2 -10.85 4.43 10.21
CA SER A 2 -11.50 5.50 9.45
C SER A 2 -10.91 5.55 8.03
N ILE A 3 -11.76 5.66 7.01
CA ILE A 3 -11.36 5.80 5.59
C ILE A 3 -10.31 6.91 5.40
N ARG A 4 -10.40 8.00 6.18
CA ARG A 4 -9.42 9.10 6.17
C ARG A 4 -8.01 8.69 6.60
N LEU A 5 -7.90 7.78 7.57
CA LEU A 5 -6.61 7.26 8.04
C LEU A 5 -5.99 6.36 6.96
N ILE A 6 -6.77 5.46 6.36
CA ILE A 6 -6.32 4.59 5.27
C ILE A 6 -5.82 5.43 4.09
N ALA A 7 -6.51 6.51 3.73
CA ALA A 7 -6.07 7.41 2.66
C ALA A 7 -4.72 8.10 2.98
N LYS A 8 -4.52 8.52 4.24
CA LYS A 8 -3.26 9.13 4.69
C LYS A 8 -2.11 8.12 4.68
N ASP A 9 -2.37 6.91 5.13
CA ASP A 9 -1.37 5.83 5.15
C ASP A 9 -1.03 5.38 3.73
N LEU A 10 -2.01 5.32 2.82
CA LEU A 10 -1.80 5.05 1.40
C LEU A 10 -0.89 6.12 0.76
N TYR A 11 -1.10 7.39 1.10
CA TYR A 11 -0.24 8.47 0.61
C TYR A 11 1.20 8.32 1.11
N ARG A 12 1.39 8.00 2.39
CA ARG A 12 2.72 7.77 2.98
C ARG A 12 3.42 6.56 2.36
N ALA A 13 2.71 5.45 2.18
CA ALA A 13 3.25 4.25 1.55
C ALA A 13 3.67 4.51 0.10
N LYS A 14 2.89 5.32 -0.65
CA LYS A 14 3.26 5.77 -2.00
C LYS A 14 4.52 6.65 -2.00
N GLN A 15 4.65 7.58 -1.05
CA GLN A 15 5.86 8.39 -0.92
C GLN A 15 7.10 7.54 -0.62
N GLU A 16 6.96 6.53 0.23
CA GLU A 16 8.07 5.62 0.56
C GLU A 16 8.50 4.79 -0.67
N VAL A 17 7.55 4.29 -1.46
CA VAL A 17 7.84 3.62 -2.74
C VAL A 17 8.65 4.53 -3.67
N GLU A 18 8.27 5.80 -3.80
CA GLU A 18 8.99 6.76 -4.65
C GLU A 18 10.37 7.11 -4.11
N ARG A 19 10.51 7.21 -2.78
CA ARG A 19 11.82 7.39 -2.13
C ARG A 19 12.73 6.19 -2.38
N LEU A 20 12.25 4.97 -2.15
CA LEU A 20 12.99 3.73 -2.38
C LEU A 20 13.36 3.55 -3.85
N LYS A 21 12.50 3.93 -4.80
CA LYS A 21 12.85 3.95 -6.24
C LYS A 21 14.01 4.90 -6.54
N LYS A 22 13.98 6.12 -5.97
CA LYS A 22 15.06 7.10 -6.15
C LYS A 22 16.36 6.61 -5.54
N GLU A 23 16.30 6.04 -4.33
CA GLU A 23 17.46 5.44 -3.68
C GLU A 23 18.01 4.27 -4.51
N LEU A 24 17.14 3.40 -5.03
CA LEU A 24 17.53 2.29 -5.91
C LEU A 24 18.29 2.78 -7.16
N ALA A 25 17.82 3.86 -7.78
CA ALA A 25 18.42 4.40 -8.99
C ALA A 25 19.85 4.93 -8.78
N HIS A 26 20.22 5.29 -7.55
CA HIS A 26 21.53 5.84 -7.21
C HIS A 26 22.38 4.91 -6.34
N CYS A 27 21.85 3.76 -5.91
CA CYS A 27 22.57 2.86 -5.02
C CYS A 27 23.58 1.96 -5.76
N PRO A 28 24.68 1.58 -5.09
CA PRO A 28 25.60 0.58 -5.60
C PRO A 28 24.97 -0.83 -5.62
N PRO A 29 25.47 -1.75 -6.49
CA PRO A 29 24.91 -3.08 -6.69
C PRO A 29 24.74 -3.90 -5.39
N ASP A 30 25.68 -3.76 -4.45
CA ASP A 30 25.68 -4.49 -3.18
C ASP A 30 24.49 -4.15 -2.27
N SER A 31 23.96 -2.92 -2.38
CA SER A 31 22.80 -2.46 -1.60
C SER A 31 21.49 -2.58 -2.38
N ARG A 32 21.58 -2.84 -3.69
CA ARG A 32 20.44 -2.90 -4.60
C ARG A 32 19.45 -3.98 -4.22
N GLU A 33 19.92 -5.19 -3.92
CA GLU A 33 19.03 -6.31 -3.59
C GLU A 33 18.20 -6.03 -2.33
N LYS A 34 18.81 -5.39 -1.32
CA LYS A 34 18.11 -4.99 -0.10
C LYS A 34 17.03 -3.95 -0.40
N LEU A 35 17.37 -2.92 -1.17
CA LEU A 35 16.44 -1.87 -1.59
C LEU A 35 15.31 -2.40 -2.48
N GLU A 36 15.58 -3.38 -3.36
CA GLU A 36 14.54 -4.04 -4.16
C GLU A 36 13.56 -4.82 -3.28
N ARG A 37 14.06 -5.54 -2.26
CA ARG A 37 13.20 -6.24 -1.29
C ARG A 37 12.35 -5.26 -0.48
N GLU A 38 12.92 -4.14 -0.04
CA GLU A 38 12.17 -3.10 0.67
C GLU A 38 11.12 -2.43 -0.23
N LEU A 39 11.48 -2.15 -1.50
CA LEU A 39 10.56 -1.61 -2.49
C LEU A 39 9.39 -2.56 -2.77
N ALA A 40 9.66 -3.87 -2.88
CA ALA A 40 8.62 -4.88 -3.06
C ALA A 40 7.65 -4.92 -1.86
N LYS A 41 8.17 -4.84 -0.63
CA LYS A 41 7.34 -4.76 0.58
C LYS A 41 6.48 -3.49 0.61
N ALA A 42 7.07 -2.34 0.27
CA ALA A 42 6.36 -1.07 0.24
C ALA A 42 5.25 -1.06 -0.83
N ARG A 43 5.49 -1.66 -2.00
CA ARG A 43 4.45 -1.84 -3.04
C ARG A 43 3.30 -2.72 -2.56
N ALA A 44 3.62 -3.85 -1.91
CA ALA A 44 2.60 -4.72 -1.34
C ALA A 44 1.75 -4.00 -0.27
N GLU A 45 2.35 -3.09 0.50
CA GLU A 45 1.61 -2.26 1.47
C GLU A 45 0.66 -1.27 0.78
N VAL A 46 1.11 -0.59 -0.29
CA VAL A 46 0.25 0.29 -1.09
C VAL A 46 -0.95 -0.49 -1.64
N GLU A 47 -0.73 -1.69 -2.14
CA GLU A 47 -1.78 -2.55 -2.70
C GLU A 47 -2.77 -3.02 -1.62
N ARG A 48 -2.27 -3.45 -0.45
CA ARG A 48 -3.12 -3.77 0.71
C ARG A 48 -3.98 -2.59 1.14
N LEU A 49 -3.40 -1.40 1.25
CA LEU A 49 -4.13 -0.18 1.65
C LEU A 49 -5.13 0.25 0.57
N HIS A 50 -4.81 0.04 -0.71
CA HIS A 50 -5.74 0.28 -1.82
C HIS A 50 -6.95 -0.64 -1.73
N HIS A 51 -6.74 -1.95 -1.55
CA HIS A 51 -7.83 -2.91 -1.38
C HIS A 51 -8.65 -2.65 -0.11
N ALA A 52 -8.00 -2.26 1.00
CA ALA A 52 -8.70 -1.88 2.22
C ALA A 52 -9.56 -0.63 2.02
N LEU A 53 -9.10 0.32 1.21
CA LEU A 53 -9.86 1.51 0.84
C LEU A 53 -11.05 1.18 -0.07
N GLU A 54 -10.87 0.28 -1.03
CA GLU A 54 -11.94 -0.19 -1.92
C GLU A 54 -12.98 -1.02 -1.17
N GLY A 55 -12.56 -1.98 -0.35
CA GLY A 55 -13.46 -2.77 0.49
C GLY A 55 -14.18 -1.95 1.55
N ALA A 56 -13.60 -0.83 2.01
CA ALA A 56 -14.29 0.13 2.87
C ALA A 56 -15.28 1.03 2.11
N LYS A 57 -15.16 1.17 0.79
CA LYS A 57 -16.11 1.89 -0.07
C LYS A 57 -17.32 1.01 -0.44
N GLU A 58 -17.15 -0.31 -0.48
CA GLU A 58 -18.26 -1.23 -0.68
C GLU A 58 -19.02 -1.47 0.64
N PRO A 59 -20.29 -1.02 0.78
CA PRO A 59 -21.09 -1.44 1.92
C PRO A 59 -21.34 -2.95 1.84
N PRO A 60 -21.37 -3.67 2.99
CA PRO A 60 -21.72 -5.08 2.98
C PRO A 60 -23.09 -5.26 2.33
N LYS A 61 -23.15 -6.04 1.24
CA LYS A 61 -24.40 -6.40 0.57
C LYS A 61 -25.32 -7.05 1.62
N TYR A 62 -26.37 -6.32 1.97
CA TYR A 62 -27.37 -6.69 2.98
C TYR A 62 -27.77 -8.16 2.81
N ARG A 63 -27.41 -9.03 3.78
CA ARG A 63 -28.01 -10.36 3.87
C ARG A 63 -29.46 -10.15 4.31
N LYS A 64 -30.41 -10.24 3.37
CA LYS A 64 -31.83 -10.36 3.74
C LYS A 64 -32.00 -11.64 4.56
N PRO A 65 -32.59 -11.59 5.77
CA PRO A 65 -32.95 -12.80 6.48
C PRO A 65 -34.06 -13.53 5.69
N PRO A 66 -34.03 -14.87 5.60
CA PRO A 66 -35.15 -15.62 5.04
C PRO A 66 -36.39 -15.41 5.91
N ARG A 67 -37.55 -15.24 5.26
CA ARG A 67 -38.87 -15.18 5.92
C ARG A 67 -39.29 -16.55 6.43
#